data_AF-A0A8H8J4H8-F1
#
_entry.id   AF-A0A8H8J4H8-F1
#
_cell.length_a   1.000
_cell.length_b   1.000
_cell.length_c   1.000
_cell.angle_alpha   90.00
_cell.angle_beta   90.00
_cell.angle_gamma   90.00
#
_symmetry.space_group_name_H-M   'P 1'
#
loop_
_entity.id
_entity.type
_entity.pdbx_description
1 polymer ?
#
loop_
_entity_poly.entity_id
_entity_poly.type
_entity_poly.pdbx_seq_one_letter_code
_entity_poly.pdbx_strand_id
1 'polypeptide(L)'
;MSQPTATNPAPNYVQVDPNVLGLPVDESDVPRFYTDLKNILIAINHNLQEFMAVTTTDLATAGTNQQALDQSVSALESNMNRVMATIPTPAGRTGGASTQAPKLSSPAKFDGSDKNKAVSFRVAVTHYLRTSYPNATADEQVAFIISCLEGKAHDWLEPSLEQDVVQNTPVPWLHDVGQFWVQFNARWNVANKTENFRAKFKALKQTKSVQEYYKDFQMYGQNLGYNDVSMRDFFYDGLTVKIKEMLMAQDFDHAADTVTLSILADKALKIDQRLEQFQAQTKSSGSSSNAGPSGSKSSTSPSAAAPTGTAREKLSVGEKVYTIVDGKARKGTIAAISKNSKGKNVPTIKWNDGSTEETTFSTIKKDSHPIVVASPVPQLAKGSGPGPMDLDSAGKGKKPIICNTCGGKGHYASACPSKPYSGQGAEISEEESENEDL
;
A
#
# COMPACT_ATOMS: atom_id res chain seq x y z
N MET A 1 -35.97 23.87 -13.02
CA MET A 1 -36.13 24.98 -13.98
C MET A 1 -34.81 25.12 -14.71
N SER A 2 -34.80 24.79 -16.00
CA SER A 2 -33.58 24.74 -16.82
C SER A 2 -32.96 26.12 -16.96
N GLN A 3 -31.68 26.27 -16.60
CA GLN A 3 -30.94 27.49 -16.90
C GLN A 3 -30.77 27.61 -18.42
N PRO A 4 -31.00 28.79 -19.02
CA PRO A 4 -30.70 29.01 -20.42
C PRO A 4 -29.17 29.08 -20.57
N THR A 5 -28.60 28.14 -21.31
CA THR A 5 -27.24 28.27 -21.83
C THR A 5 -27.20 29.44 -22.79
N ALA A 6 -26.81 30.61 -22.29
CA ALA A 6 -26.43 31.74 -23.13
C ALA A 6 -25.10 31.37 -23.81
N THR A 7 -25.18 30.71 -24.97
CA THR A 7 -24.07 30.65 -25.91
C THR A 7 -23.77 32.07 -26.37
N ASN A 8 -22.74 32.67 -25.76
CA ASN A 8 -22.19 33.95 -26.20
C ASN A 8 -21.74 33.76 -27.67
N PRO A 9 -22.24 34.55 -28.65
CA PRO A 9 -21.82 34.40 -30.04
C PRO A 9 -20.30 34.57 -30.13
N ALA A 10 -19.64 33.67 -30.86
CA ALA A 10 -18.19 33.73 -31.02
C ALA A 10 -17.79 35.07 -31.66
N PRO A 11 -16.78 35.78 -31.11
CA PRO A 11 -16.35 37.07 -31.64
C PRO A 11 -15.91 36.93 -33.10
N ASN A 12 -16.49 37.76 -33.97
CA ASN A 12 -16.21 37.73 -35.41
C ASN A 12 -15.02 38.63 -35.73
N TYR A 13 -13.82 38.07 -35.57
CA TYR A 13 -12.58 38.76 -35.88
C TYR A 13 -12.36 38.91 -37.39
N VAL A 14 -12.08 40.13 -37.83
CA VAL A 14 -11.66 40.43 -39.20
C VAL A 14 -10.16 40.10 -39.32
N GLN A 15 -9.78 39.31 -40.31
CA GLN A 15 -8.36 39.02 -40.59
C GLN A 15 -7.63 40.29 -41.04
N VAL A 16 -6.45 40.54 -40.46
CA VAL A 16 -5.59 41.70 -40.78
C VAL A 16 -4.29 41.19 -41.38
N ASP A 17 -4.05 41.45 -42.67
CA ASP A 17 -2.78 41.15 -43.34
C ASP A 17 -1.94 42.43 -43.49
N PRO A 18 -0.84 42.58 -42.75
CA PRO A 18 0.02 43.76 -42.81
C PRO A 18 0.84 43.84 -44.12
N ASN A 19 0.95 42.76 -44.90
CA ASN A 19 1.72 42.75 -46.15
C ASN A 19 1.02 43.48 -47.31
N VAL A 20 -0.24 43.88 -47.11
CA VAL A 20 -1.03 44.66 -48.07
C VAL A 20 -0.54 46.13 -48.11
N LEU A 21 0.22 46.60 -47.11
CA LEU A 21 0.84 47.92 -47.08
C LEU A 21 2.11 47.96 -47.94
N GLY A 22 1.94 48.16 -49.25
CA GLY A 22 3.05 48.48 -50.14
C GLY A 22 3.54 49.92 -49.88
N LEU A 23 4.84 50.11 -49.64
CA LEU A 23 5.42 51.44 -49.50
C LEU A 23 5.19 52.24 -50.81
N PRO A 24 4.69 53.49 -50.74
CA PRO A 24 4.45 54.28 -51.94
C PRO A 24 5.77 54.52 -52.68
N VAL A 25 5.80 54.23 -53.97
CA VAL A 25 7.00 54.35 -54.80
C VAL A 25 7.04 55.72 -55.49
N ASP A 26 5.87 56.32 -55.70
CA ASP A 26 5.69 57.68 -56.22
C ASP A 26 4.59 58.47 -55.48
N GLU A 27 4.47 59.77 -55.78
CA GLU A 27 3.52 60.67 -55.14
C GLU A 27 2.05 60.30 -55.46
N SER A 28 1.81 59.62 -56.59
CA SER A 28 0.49 59.11 -56.97
C SER A 28 0.03 57.88 -56.17
N ASP A 29 0.94 57.12 -55.57
CA ASP A 29 0.63 55.96 -54.73
C ASP A 29 0.21 56.32 -53.29
N VAL A 30 0.55 57.53 -52.83
CA VAL A 30 0.32 57.99 -51.45
C VAL A 30 -1.15 57.93 -51.01
N PRO A 31 -2.15 58.33 -51.84
CA PRO A 31 -3.56 58.23 -51.46
C PRO A 31 -4.03 56.79 -51.27
N ARG A 32 -3.49 55.85 -52.08
CA ARG A 32 -3.81 54.42 -51.97
C ARG A 32 -3.20 53.85 -50.69
N PHE A 33 -1.93 54.14 -50.41
CA PHE A 33 -1.28 53.76 -49.15
C PHE A 33 -2.04 54.25 -47.92
N TYR A 34 -2.49 55.51 -47.91
CA TYR A 34 -3.27 56.07 -46.80
C TYR A 34 -4.63 55.36 -46.64
N THR A 35 -5.27 54.99 -47.76
CA THR A 35 -6.53 54.25 -47.74
C THR A 35 -6.36 52.84 -47.19
N ASP A 36 -5.31 52.13 -47.61
CA ASP A 36 -5.00 50.78 -47.12
C ASP A 36 -4.63 50.80 -45.63
N LEU A 37 -3.83 51.78 -45.19
CA LEU A 37 -3.51 52.02 -43.78
C LEU A 37 -4.76 52.29 -42.95
N LYS A 38 -5.66 53.15 -43.44
CA LYS A 38 -6.92 53.47 -42.78
C LYS A 38 -7.80 52.23 -42.63
N ASN A 39 -7.91 51.40 -43.66
CA ASN A 39 -8.71 50.18 -43.64
C ASN A 39 -8.17 49.17 -42.61
N ILE A 40 -6.84 49.02 -42.54
CA ILE A 40 -6.19 48.17 -41.54
C ILE A 40 -6.46 48.69 -40.12
N LEU A 41 -6.34 50.00 -39.89
CA LEU A 41 -6.63 50.60 -38.58
C LEU A 41 -8.08 50.37 -38.15
N ILE A 42 -9.03 50.48 -39.07
CA ILE A 42 -10.46 50.22 -38.81
C ILE A 42 -10.68 48.76 -38.42
N ALA A 43 -10.07 47.80 -39.14
CA ALA A 43 -10.19 46.38 -38.84
C ALA A 43 -9.60 46.02 -37.47
N ILE A 44 -8.44 46.59 -37.12
CA ILE A 44 -7.81 46.41 -35.80
C ILE A 44 -8.71 46.99 -34.69
N ASN A 45 -9.27 48.19 -34.88
CA ASN A 45 -10.14 48.82 -33.89
C ASN A 45 -11.45 48.03 -33.68
N HIS A 46 -12.03 47.50 -34.76
CA HIS A 46 -13.19 46.60 -34.68
C HIS A 46 -12.88 45.35 -33.84
N ASN A 47 -11.76 44.68 -34.13
CA ASN A 47 -11.34 43.49 -33.39
C ASN A 47 -11.10 43.77 -31.89
N LEU A 48 -10.54 44.95 -31.56
CA LEU A 48 -10.36 45.38 -30.17
C LEU A 48 -11.70 45.59 -29.45
N GLN A 49 -12.69 46.17 -30.14
CA GLN A 49 -14.04 46.37 -29.57
C GLN A 49 -14.73 45.03 -29.30
N GLU A 50 -14.63 44.07 -30.23
CA GLU A 50 -15.17 42.70 -30.04
C GLU A 50 -14.51 41.99 -28.84
N PHE A 51 -13.19 42.10 -28.70
CA PHE A 51 -12.46 41.53 -27.55
C PHE A 51 -12.89 42.16 -26.20
N MET A 52 -13.04 43.48 -26.17
CA MET A 52 -13.51 44.21 -25.00
C MET A 52 -14.95 43.85 -24.62
N ALA A 53 -15.82 43.62 -25.61
CA ALA A 53 -17.21 43.23 -25.37
C ALA A 53 -17.32 41.84 -24.72
N VAL A 54 -16.54 40.86 -25.20
CA VAL A 54 -16.51 39.50 -24.63
C VAL A 54 -16.01 39.54 -23.17
N THR A 55 -14.88 40.21 -22.92
CA THR A 55 -14.30 40.29 -21.58
C THR A 55 -15.21 41.02 -20.58
N THR A 56 -15.93 42.06 -21.02
CA THR A 56 -16.92 42.76 -20.18
C THR A 56 -18.10 41.85 -19.82
N THR A 57 -18.56 41.03 -20.76
CA THR A 57 -19.67 40.08 -20.56
C THR A 57 -19.30 38.95 -19.60
N ASP A 58 -18.10 38.40 -19.74
CA ASP A 58 -17.58 37.37 -18.83
C ASP A 58 -17.41 37.92 -17.40
N LEU A 59 -16.92 39.16 -17.27
CA LEU A 59 -16.78 39.82 -15.98
C LEU A 59 -18.15 40.11 -15.33
N ALA A 60 -19.15 40.52 -16.11
CA ALA A 60 -20.51 40.72 -15.61
C ALA A 60 -21.13 39.39 -15.14
N THR A 61 -20.92 38.30 -15.89
CA THR A 61 -21.40 36.97 -15.53
C THR A 61 -20.71 36.44 -14.28
N ALA A 62 -19.39 36.63 -14.16
CA ALA A 62 -18.64 36.33 -12.94
C ALA A 62 -19.18 37.11 -11.73
N GLY A 63 -19.51 38.40 -11.91
CA GLY A 63 -20.15 39.22 -10.88
C GLY A 63 -21.51 38.68 -10.43
N THR A 64 -22.37 38.25 -11.36
CA THR A 64 -23.66 37.64 -11.01
C THR A 64 -23.51 36.30 -10.29
N ASN A 65 -22.54 35.48 -10.69
CA ASN A 65 -22.24 34.20 -10.03
C ASN A 65 -21.70 34.43 -8.61
N GLN A 66 -20.85 35.44 -8.42
CA GLN A 66 -20.36 35.82 -7.09
C GLN A 66 -21.50 36.28 -6.19
N GLN A 67 -22.42 37.12 -6.68
CA GLN A 67 -23.59 37.53 -5.92
C GLN A 67 -24.52 36.36 -5.57
N ALA A 68 -24.73 35.41 -6.49
CA ALA A 68 -25.51 34.21 -6.22
C ALA A 68 -24.84 33.31 -5.16
N LEU A 69 -23.51 33.21 -5.19
CA LEU A 69 -22.73 32.48 -4.20
C LEU A 69 -22.86 33.16 -2.81
N ASP A 70 -22.69 34.48 -2.72
CA ASP A 70 -22.83 35.22 -1.46
C ASP A 70 -24.24 35.06 -0.85
N GLN A 71 -25.28 35.13 -1.69
CA GLN A 71 -26.66 34.85 -1.24
C GLN A 71 -26.83 33.43 -0.71
N SER A 72 -26.20 32.44 -1.34
CA SER A 72 -26.25 31.04 -0.89
C SER A 72 -25.55 30.85 0.46
N VAL A 73 -24.42 31.55 0.69
CA VAL A 73 -23.68 31.53 1.95
C VAL A 73 -24.51 32.17 3.06
N SER A 74 -25.10 33.35 2.83
CA SER A 74 -25.98 34.00 3.83
C SER A 74 -27.23 33.16 4.14
N ALA A 75 -27.79 32.45 3.17
CA ALA A 75 -28.90 31.54 3.40
C ALA A 75 -28.47 30.34 4.27
N LEU A 76 -27.26 29.82 4.07
CA LEU A 76 -26.71 28.74 4.89
C LEU A 76 -26.47 29.19 6.34
N GLU A 77 -25.94 30.41 6.53
CA GLU A 77 -25.75 31.02 7.85
C GLU A 77 -27.08 31.21 8.57
N SER A 78 -28.11 31.71 7.88
CA SER A 78 -29.45 31.85 8.45
C SER A 78 -30.05 30.50 8.85
N ASN A 79 -29.89 29.47 8.01
CA ASN A 79 -30.35 28.12 8.33
C ASN A 79 -29.59 27.52 9.52
N MET A 80 -28.28 27.74 9.61
CA MET A 80 -27.46 27.30 10.74
C MET A 80 -27.91 27.97 12.04
N ASN A 81 -28.17 29.28 12.01
CA ASN A 81 -28.69 30.03 13.16
C ASN A 81 -30.09 29.57 13.58
N ARG A 82 -30.95 29.20 12.61
CA ARG A 82 -32.26 28.60 12.91
C ARG A 82 -32.14 27.22 13.53
N VAL A 83 -31.25 26.36 13.03
CA VAL A 83 -30.98 25.03 13.61
C VAL A 83 -30.49 25.18 15.05
N MET A 84 -29.56 26.10 15.31
CA MET A 84 -29.07 26.43 16.66
C MET A 84 -30.19 26.92 17.59
N ALA A 85 -31.17 27.67 17.08
CA ALA A 85 -32.32 28.14 17.85
C ALA A 85 -33.38 27.04 18.12
N THR A 86 -33.45 26.00 17.30
CA THR A 86 -34.40 24.87 17.45
C THR A 86 -33.87 23.69 18.26
N ILE A 87 -32.61 23.70 18.68
CA ILE A 87 -32.10 22.73 19.67
C ILE A 87 -32.82 23.04 21.00
N PRO A 88 -33.61 22.11 21.57
CA PRO A 88 -34.28 22.37 22.83
C PRO A 88 -33.24 22.57 23.94
N THR A 89 -33.08 23.81 24.42
CA THR A 89 -32.39 24.08 25.67
C THR A 89 -33.19 23.45 26.83
N PRO A 90 -32.60 22.58 27.66
CA PRO A 90 -33.26 22.13 28.88
C PRO A 90 -33.37 23.32 29.84
N ALA A 91 -34.58 23.86 29.96
CA ALA A 91 -34.89 24.88 30.94
C ALA A 91 -34.94 24.24 32.34
N GLY A 92 -34.08 24.75 33.23
CA GLY A 92 -34.27 24.64 34.68
C GLY A 92 -33.25 23.79 35.41
N ARG A 93 -32.12 24.42 35.78
CA ARG A 93 -31.59 24.39 37.16
C ARG A 93 -30.63 25.57 37.32
N THR A 94 -31.01 26.46 38.22
CA THR A 94 -30.16 27.55 38.73
C THR A 94 -28.93 26.95 39.39
N GLY A 95 -27.76 27.20 38.80
CA GLY A 95 -26.46 26.87 39.37
C GLY A 95 -25.39 27.32 38.39
N GLY A 96 -24.63 28.35 38.74
CA GLY A 96 -23.54 28.85 37.91
C GLY A 96 -22.55 27.73 37.57
N ALA A 97 -22.36 27.47 36.28
CA ALA A 97 -21.35 26.55 35.79
C ALA A 97 -20.77 27.12 34.50
N SER A 98 -19.44 27.34 34.53
CA SER A 98 -18.56 27.55 33.39
C SER A 98 -18.97 26.67 32.20
N THR A 99 -19.06 27.28 31.01
CA THR A 99 -19.11 26.59 29.72
C THR A 99 -17.88 25.71 29.55
N GLN A 100 -17.93 24.47 30.03
CA GLN A 100 -16.88 23.49 29.74
C GLN A 100 -17.11 22.93 28.34
N ALA A 101 -16.18 23.26 27.45
CA ALA A 101 -16.02 22.67 26.13
C ALA A 101 -16.02 21.13 26.21
N PRO A 102 -16.37 20.43 25.11
CA PRO A 102 -16.27 18.97 25.03
C PRO A 102 -14.88 18.51 25.49
N LYS A 103 -14.84 17.65 26.50
CA LYS A 103 -13.58 17.21 27.14
C LYS A 103 -12.92 16.14 26.27
N LEU A 104 -12.29 16.58 25.19
CA LEU A 104 -11.38 15.76 24.40
C LEU A 104 -10.16 15.40 25.26
N SER A 105 -9.62 14.20 25.07
CA SER A 105 -8.34 13.82 25.67
C SER A 105 -7.23 14.72 25.12
N SER A 106 -6.33 15.18 25.99
CA SER A 106 -5.15 15.93 25.56
C SER A 106 -4.34 15.13 24.54
N PRO A 107 -3.80 15.76 23.48
CA PRO A 107 -2.96 15.09 22.49
C PRO A 107 -1.77 14.38 23.14
N ALA A 108 -1.33 13.27 22.54
CA ALA A 108 -0.10 12.61 22.96
C ALA A 108 1.11 13.53 22.75
N LYS A 109 2.03 13.53 23.70
CA LYS A 109 3.28 14.29 23.63
C LYS A 109 4.18 13.77 22.50
N PHE A 110 4.94 14.67 21.88
CA PHE A 110 5.86 14.36 20.78
C PHE A 110 7.31 14.62 21.18
N ASP A 111 8.12 13.56 21.18
CA ASP A 111 9.51 13.56 21.64
C ASP A 111 10.55 13.84 20.53
N GLY A 112 10.11 13.86 19.27
CA GLY A 112 10.99 13.98 18.11
C GLY A 112 11.76 12.70 17.74
N SER A 113 11.54 11.56 18.38
CA SER A 113 12.28 10.33 18.08
C SER A 113 11.83 9.68 16.76
N ASP A 114 10.54 9.74 16.44
CA ASP A 114 9.96 9.18 15.21
C ASP A 114 9.30 10.26 14.34
N LYS A 115 10.02 10.69 13.30
CA LYS A 115 9.54 11.70 12.33
C LYS A 115 8.24 11.30 11.63
N ASN A 116 7.92 10.01 11.52
CA ASN A 116 6.67 9.57 10.87
C ASN A 116 5.42 9.98 11.65
N LYS A 117 5.55 10.21 12.97
CA LYS A 117 4.47 10.65 13.86
C LYS A 117 4.22 12.15 13.83
N ALA A 118 5.14 12.96 13.28
CA ALA A 118 5.05 14.42 13.28
C ALA A 118 3.75 14.94 12.65
N VAL A 119 3.31 14.34 11.54
CA VAL A 119 2.04 14.71 10.87
C VAL A 119 0.83 14.37 11.74
N SER A 120 0.79 13.17 12.30
CA SER A 120 -0.32 12.71 13.14
C SER A 120 -0.43 13.57 14.41
N PHE A 121 0.70 13.92 15.01
CA PHE A 121 0.79 14.84 16.13
C PHE A 121 0.22 16.22 15.77
N ARG A 122 0.68 16.82 14.68
CA ARG A 122 0.18 18.13 14.21
C ARG A 122 -1.33 18.15 14.04
N VAL A 123 -1.87 17.12 13.37
CA VAL A 123 -3.33 16.99 13.16
C VAL A 123 -4.06 16.89 14.49
N ALA A 124 -3.57 16.05 15.41
CA ALA A 124 -4.20 15.87 16.72
C ALA A 124 -4.22 17.16 17.55
N VAL A 125 -3.09 17.88 17.63
CA VAL A 125 -2.98 19.14 18.37
C VAL A 125 -3.81 20.25 17.74
N THR A 126 -3.76 20.40 16.41
CA THR A 126 -4.56 21.41 15.69
C THR A 126 -6.06 21.17 15.87
N HIS A 127 -6.50 19.91 15.78
CA HIS A 127 -7.90 19.55 15.99
C HIS A 127 -8.33 19.80 17.45
N TYR A 128 -7.48 19.45 18.41
CA TYR A 128 -7.73 19.67 19.84
C TYR A 128 -7.88 21.16 20.16
N LEU A 129 -6.92 22.00 19.73
CA LEU A 129 -6.97 23.45 19.94
C LEU A 129 -8.24 24.06 19.34
N ARG A 130 -8.57 23.71 18.09
CA ARG A 130 -9.78 24.22 17.42
C ARG A 130 -11.08 23.83 18.15
N THR A 131 -11.12 22.67 18.80
CA THR A 131 -12.35 22.15 19.42
C THR A 131 -12.48 22.54 20.89
N SER A 132 -11.37 22.52 21.63
CA SER A 132 -11.34 22.78 23.07
C SER A 132 -11.06 24.25 23.41
N TYR A 133 -10.39 24.99 22.51
CA TYR A 133 -9.96 26.38 22.70
C TYR A 133 -10.15 27.24 21.44
N PRO A 134 -11.39 27.39 20.91
CA PRO A 134 -11.64 28.07 19.64
C PRO A 134 -11.26 29.56 19.61
N ASN A 135 -11.17 30.21 20.77
CA ASN A 135 -10.87 31.64 20.91
C ASN A 135 -9.47 31.91 21.49
N ALA A 136 -8.61 30.89 21.60
CA ALA A 136 -7.26 31.08 22.12
C ALA A 136 -6.43 31.98 21.20
N THR A 137 -5.61 32.85 21.78
CA THR A 137 -4.67 33.70 21.01
C THR A 137 -3.59 32.84 20.34
N ALA A 138 -2.87 33.42 19.37
CA ALA A 138 -1.75 32.71 18.75
C ALA A 138 -0.68 32.31 19.78
N ASP A 139 -0.38 33.18 20.74
CA ASP A 139 0.55 32.91 21.84
C ASP A 139 0.07 31.77 22.75
N GLU A 140 -1.20 31.76 23.12
CA GLU A 140 -1.79 30.68 23.94
C GLU A 140 -1.76 29.33 23.20
N GLN A 141 -2.04 29.36 21.89
CA GLN A 141 -1.97 28.17 21.04
C GLN A 141 -0.53 27.66 20.91
N VAL A 142 0.45 28.54 20.67
CA VAL A 142 1.86 28.14 20.56
C VAL A 142 2.38 27.65 21.91
N ALA A 143 2.07 28.31 23.02
CA ALA A 143 2.43 27.84 24.36
C ALA A 143 1.88 26.43 24.65
N PHE A 144 0.64 26.16 24.25
CA PHE A 144 0.07 24.82 24.35
C PHE A 144 0.80 23.80 23.47
N ILE A 145 1.11 24.16 22.22
CA ILE A 145 1.87 23.28 21.31
C ILE A 145 3.23 22.95 21.92
N ILE A 146 3.96 23.93 22.46
CA ILE A 146 5.25 23.76 23.12
C ILE A 146 5.12 22.82 24.33
N SER A 147 4.07 22.95 25.15
CA SER A 147 3.81 22.05 26.29
C SER A 147 3.57 20.59 25.89
N CYS A 148 3.20 20.35 24.63
CA CYS A 148 3.01 19.02 24.06
C CYS A 148 4.29 18.44 23.43
N LEU A 149 5.40 19.20 23.41
CA LEU A 149 6.70 18.74 22.93
C LEU A 149 7.59 18.30 24.10
N GLU A 150 8.33 17.21 23.89
CA GLU A 150 9.31 16.70 24.85
C GLU A 150 10.60 16.27 24.15
N GLY A 151 11.62 15.94 24.93
CA GLY A 151 12.90 15.42 24.43
C GLY A 151 13.46 16.27 23.29
N LYS A 152 13.88 15.61 22.21
CA LYS A 152 14.54 16.26 21.07
C LYS A 152 13.66 17.31 20.39
N ALA A 153 12.34 17.18 20.47
CA ALA A 153 11.42 18.15 19.90
C ALA A 153 11.38 19.45 20.72
N HIS A 154 11.49 19.35 22.04
CA HIS A 154 11.59 20.51 22.93
C HIS A 154 13.01 21.11 22.91
N ASP A 155 14.06 20.29 22.98
CA ASP A 155 15.46 20.74 22.94
C ASP A 155 15.75 21.59 21.69
N TRP A 156 15.09 21.29 20.56
CA TRP A 156 15.22 22.07 19.33
C TRP A 156 14.68 23.50 19.46
N LEU A 157 13.68 23.75 20.32
CA LEU A 157 13.11 25.07 20.55
C LEU A 157 13.95 25.92 21.50
N GLU A 158 14.74 25.30 22.38
CA GLU A 158 15.42 25.95 23.49
C GLU A 158 16.23 27.20 23.08
N PRO A 159 17.03 27.20 21.99
CA PRO A 159 17.77 28.41 21.59
C PRO A 159 16.85 29.57 21.16
N SER A 160 15.72 29.26 20.53
CA SER A 160 14.76 30.27 20.08
C SER A 160 13.90 30.79 21.23
N LEU A 161 13.57 29.93 22.21
CA LEU A 161 12.91 30.33 23.44
C LEU A 161 13.81 31.17 24.33
N GLU A 162 15.11 30.87 24.40
CA GLU A 162 16.08 31.69 25.12
C GLU A 162 16.18 33.09 24.49
N GLN A 163 16.26 33.18 23.17
CA GLN A 163 16.27 34.45 22.46
C GLN A 163 14.99 35.28 22.72
N ASP A 164 13.83 34.64 22.65
CA ASP A 164 12.54 35.31 22.80
C ASP A 164 12.26 35.74 24.24
N VAL A 165 12.38 34.81 25.20
CA VAL A 165 11.95 34.98 26.58
C VAL A 165 13.04 35.56 27.48
N VAL A 166 14.29 35.12 27.31
CA VAL A 166 15.40 35.51 28.21
C VAL A 166 16.10 36.75 27.67
N GLN A 167 16.40 36.77 26.37
CA GLN A 167 17.09 37.90 25.72
C GLN A 167 16.11 38.99 25.25
N ASN A 168 14.80 38.76 25.42
CA ASN A 168 13.73 39.70 25.09
C ASN A 168 13.82 40.21 23.64
N THR A 169 14.25 39.34 22.74
CA THR A 169 14.40 39.59 21.29
C THR A 169 13.32 38.80 20.57
N PRO A 170 12.21 39.43 20.14
CA PRO A 170 11.05 38.72 19.63
C PRO A 170 11.39 37.81 18.47
N VAL A 171 10.97 36.55 18.57
CA VAL A 171 11.13 35.54 17.52
C VAL A 171 9.78 35.37 16.82
N PRO A 172 9.56 35.96 15.62
CA PRO A 172 8.22 36.10 15.06
C PRO A 172 7.46 34.78 14.86
N TRP A 173 8.15 33.68 14.60
CA TRP A 173 7.51 32.38 14.37
C TRP A 173 7.04 31.69 15.65
N LEU A 174 7.46 32.14 16.84
CA LEU A 174 6.95 31.66 18.12
C LEU A 174 5.61 32.33 18.51
N HIS A 175 5.21 33.39 17.80
CA HIS A 175 3.96 34.12 18.05
C HIS A 175 2.92 33.93 16.94
N ASP A 176 3.20 33.08 15.95
CA ASP A 176 2.30 32.77 14.86
C ASP A 176 2.23 31.25 14.65
N VAL A 177 1.02 30.69 14.82
CA VAL A 177 0.79 29.24 14.74
C VAL A 177 1.14 28.69 13.35
N GLY A 178 0.89 29.47 12.29
CA GLY A 178 1.22 29.07 10.91
C GLY A 178 2.73 28.97 10.70
N GLN A 179 3.48 30.00 11.10
CA GLN A 179 4.94 30.04 11.01
C GLN A 179 5.60 28.99 11.92
N PHE A 180 5.05 28.77 13.11
CA PHE A 180 5.48 27.68 13.99
C PHE A 180 5.39 26.33 13.26
N TRP A 181 4.26 26.04 12.62
CA TRP A 181 4.11 24.79 11.87
C TRP A 181 5.03 24.70 10.66
N VAL A 182 5.38 25.80 10.01
CA VAL A 182 6.40 25.80 8.93
C VAL A 182 7.74 25.33 9.49
N GLN A 183 8.21 25.91 10.60
CA GLN A 183 9.48 25.53 11.22
C GLN A 183 9.45 24.09 11.76
N PHE A 184 8.36 23.72 12.43
CA PHE A 184 8.16 22.35 12.92
C PHE A 184 8.20 21.34 11.77
N ASN A 185 7.53 21.63 10.65
CA ASN A 185 7.54 20.75 9.50
C ASN A 185 8.92 20.69 8.83
N ALA A 186 9.65 21.81 8.74
CA ALA A 186 11.00 21.81 8.18
C ALA A 186 11.94 20.88 8.97
N ARG A 187 11.78 20.81 10.30
CA ARG A 187 12.60 19.96 11.18
C ARG A 187 12.15 18.49 11.21
N TRP A 188 10.84 18.29 11.39
CA TRP A 188 10.26 17.01 11.78
C TRP A 188 9.40 16.34 10.71
N ASN A 189 8.88 17.10 9.73
CA ASN A 189 8.12 16.48 8.66
C ASN A 189 9.09 15.70 7.76
N VAL A 190 8.68 14.49 7.40
CA VAL A 190 9.38 13.72 6.40
C VAL A 190 8.96 14.32 5.06
N ALA A 191 9.76 15.25 4.52
CA ALA A 191 9.57 15.78 3.15
C ALA A 191 9.42 14.64 2.12
N ASN A 192 10.00 13.47 2.44
CA ASN A 192 9.88 12.23 1.70
C ASN A 192 8.57 11.45 1.96
N LYS A 193 7.49 11.97 2.57
CA LYS A 193 6.27 11.16 2.73
C LYS A 193 5.64 10.82 1.38
N THR A 194 5.55 11.81 0.49
CA THR A 194 5.10 11.62 -0.89
C THR A 194 6.08 10.74 -1.67
N GLU A 195 7.39 10.96 -1.58
CA GLU A 195 8.40 10.10 -2.23
C GLU A 195 8.45 8.68 -1.65
N ASN A 196 8.22 8.51 -0.34
CA ASN A 196 8.16 7.21 0.33
C ASN A 196 6.90 6.47 -0.07
N PHE A 197 5.75 7.15 -0.15
CA PHE A 197 4.53 6.58 -0.71
C PHE A 197 4.69 6.25 -2.18
N ARG A 198 5.36 7.08 -2.98
CA ARG A 198 5.69 6.78 -4.37
C ARG A 198 6.57 5.54 -4.47
N ALA A 199 7.62 5.44 -3.66
CA ALA A 199 8.52 4.29 -3.62
C ALA A 199 7.78 3.01 -3.20
N LYS A 200 6.97 3.09 -2.12
CA LYS A 200 6.14 1.98 -1.66
C LYS A 200 5.09 1.57 -2.69
N PHE A 201 4.46 2.53 -3.35
CA PHE A 201 3.47 2.30 -4.41
C PHE A 201 4.10 1.60 -5.62
N LYS A 202 5.28 2.04 -6.07
CA LYS A 202 6.02 1.38 -7.16
C LYS A 202 6.45 -0.04 -6.81
N ALA A 203 6.83 -0.29 -5.56
CA ALA A 203 7.22 -1.61 -5.07
C ALA A 203 6.01 -2.48 -4.66
N LEU A 204 4.78 -1.96 -4.70
CA LEU A 204 3.61 -2.64 -4.17
C LEU A 204 3.20 -3.79 -5.09
N LYS A 205 3.28 -5.01 -4.57
CA LYS A 205 2.79 -6.23 -5.21
C LYS A 205 1.93 -7.02 -4.21
N GLN A 206 0.94 -7.73 -4.71
CA GLN A 206 0.12 -8.61 -3.88
C GLN A 206 0.99 -9.75 -3.33
N THR A 207 1.15 -9.80 -2.01
CA THR A 207 1.90 -10.86 -1.30
C THR A 207 0.99 -11.80 -0.50
N LYS A 208 -0.23 -11.37 -0.22
CA LYS A 208 -1.24 -12.09 0.58
C LYS A 208 -2.61 -11.99 -0.13
N SER A 209 -3.67 -11.63 0.59
CA SER A 209 -5.00 -11.40 0.03
C SER A 209 -5.04 -10.15 -0.85
N VAL A 210 -5.98 -10.14 -1.80
CA VAL A 210 -6.28 -8.98 -2.63
C VAL A 210 -6.79 -7.82 -1.77
N GLN A 211 -7.50 -8.12 -0.68
CA GLN A 211 -8.01 -7.10 0.24
C GLN A 211 -6.90 -6.32 0.96
N GLU A 212 -5.87 -7.01 1.49
CA GLU A 212 -4.73 -6.32 2.10
C GLU A 212 -3.96 -5.49 1.06
N TYR A 213 -3.73 -6.07 -0.13
CA TYR A 213 -3.07 -5.38 -1.23
C TYR A 213 -3.83 -4.13 -1.68
N TYR A 214 -5.15 -4.20 -1.87
CA TYR A 214 -5.96 -3.08 -2.32
C TYR A 214 -6.01 -1.94 -1.30
N LYS A 215 -6.09 -2.27 -0.01
CA LYS A 215 -6.01 -1.27 1.08
C LYS A 215 -4.69 -0.51 1.05
N ASP A 216 -3.57 -1.22 0.91
CA ASP A 216 -2.24 -0.59 0.82
C ASP A 216 -2.08 0.20 -0.50
N PHE A 217 -2.68 -0.28 -1.59
CA PHE A 217 -2.70 0.40 -2.89
C PHE A 217 -3.40 1.76 -2.80
N GLN A 218 -4.58 1.80 -2.18
CA GLN A 218 -5.31 3.05 -1.92
C GLN A 218 -4.52 3.98 -1.01
N MET A 219 -3.96 3.44 0.09
CA MET A 219 -3.21 4.22 1.07
C MET A 219 -1.99 4.93 0.46
N TYR A 220 -1.21 4.24 -0.37
CA TYR A 220 -0.03 4.83 -1.00
C TYR A 220 -0.36 5.65 -2.25
N GLY A 221 -1.45 5.32 -2.96
CA GLY A 221 -1.86 5.97 -4.20
C GLY A 221 -2.60 7.30 -4.03
N GLN A 222 -3.33 7.49 -2.91
CA GLN A 222 -4.32 8.57 -2.74
C GLN A 222 -3.80 10.01 -3.00
N ASN A 223 -2.50 10.27 -2.81
CA ASN A 223 -1.91 11.61 -2.93
C ASN A 223 -0.87 11.73 -4.06
N LEU A 224 -0.82 10.75 -4.97
CA LEU A 224 0.17 10.74 -6.07
C LEU A 224 -0.36 11.38 -7.37
N GLY A 225 -1.66 11.64 -7.47
CA GLY A 225 -2.26 12.35 -8.61
C GLY A 225 -2.34 11.54 -9.91
N TYR A 226 -2.22 10.21 -9.87
CA TYR A 226 -2.41 9.37 -11.05
C TYR A 226 -3.88 9.33 -11.48
N ASN A 227 -4.13 9.29 -12.78
CA ASN A 227 -5.47 9.10 -13.34
C ASN A 227 -5.96 7.66 -13.16
N ASP A 228 -7.26 7.43 -13.35
CA ASP A 228 -7.88 6.11 -13.12
C ASP A 228 -7.30 5.02 -14.02
N VAL A 229 -7.01 5.32 -15.28
CA VAL A 229 -6.38 4.40 -16.24
C VAL A 229 -5.01 3.91 -15.73
N SER A 230 -4.15 4.84 -15.30
CA SER A 230 -2.84 4.49 -14.74
C SER A 230 -2.99 3.68 -13.46
N MET A 231 -3.92 4.07 -12.57
CA MET A 231 -4.18 3.34 -11.33
C MET A 231 -4.66 1.92 -11.60
N ARG A 232 -5.55 1.73 -12.58
CA ARG A 232 -6.08 0.43 -13.00
C ARG A 232 -4.95 -0.46 -13.52
N ASP A 233 -4.10 0.06 -14.39
CA ASP A 233 -2.99 -0.71 -14.96
C ASP A 233 -1.95 -1.07 -13.89
N PHE A 234 -1.60 -0.13 -13.00
CA PHE A 234 -0.71 -0.40 -11.86
C PHE A 234 -1.29 -1.44 -10.90
N PHE A 235 -2.60 -1.38 -10.63
CA PHE A 235 -3.28 -2.35 -9.78
C PHE A 235 -3.26 -3.73 -10.42
N TYR A 236 -3.62 -3.84 -11.70
CA TYR A 236 -3.54 -5.10 -12.44
C TYR A 236 -2.13 -5.67 -12.42
N ASP A 237 -1.11 -4.87 -12.72
CA ASP A 237 0.29 -5.29 -12.72
C ASP A 237 0.77 -5.80 -11.37
N GLY A 238 0.22 -5.30 -10.27
CA GLY A 238 0.55 -5.74 -8.92
C GLY A 238 -0.20 -6.96 -8.43
N LEU A 239 -1.28 -7.41 -9.09
CA LEU A 239 -1.98 -8.63 -8.74
C LEU A 239 -1.12 -9.89 -8.97
N THR A 240 -1.37 -10.92 -8.16
CA THR A 240 -0.76 -12.23 -8.34
C THR A 240 -1.20 -12.88 -9.65
N VAL A 241 -0.31 -13.73 -10.20
CA VAL A 241 -0.60 -14.51 -11.41
C VAL A 241 -1.89 -15.32 -11.24
N LYS A 242 -2.15 -15.87 -10.03
CA LYS A 242 -3.36 -16.65 -9.80
C LYS A 242 -4.66 -15.86 -9.98
N ILE A 243 -4.68 -14.62 -9.50
CA ILE A 243 -5.85 -13.74 -9.70
C ILE A 243 -5.95 -13.34 -11.18
N LYS A 244 -4.83 -13.04 -11.84
CA LYS A 244 -4.79 -12.73 -13.27
C LYS A 244 -5.32 -13.87 -14.15
N GLU A 245 -4.90 -15.11 -13.87
CA GLU A 245 -5.41 -16.32 -14.55
C GLU A 245 -6.93 -16.44 -14.40
N MET A 246 -7.47 -16.19 -13.21
CA MET A 246 -8.91 -16.28 -12.96
C MET A 246 -9.71 -15.13 -13.61
N LEU A 247 -9.08 -13.96 -13.79
CA LEU A 247 -9.64 -12.86 -14.58
C LEU A 247 -9.65 -13.22 -16.06
N MET A 248 -8.54 -13.75 -16.59
CA MET A 248 -8.44 -14.22 -17.97
C MET A 248 -9.42 -15.35 -18.29
N ALA A 249 -9.58 -16.32 -17.38
CA ALA A 249 -10.53 -17.42 -17.55
C ALA A 249 -12.01 -16.98 -17.53
N GLN A 250 -12.29 -15.75 -17.10
CA GLN A 250 -13.61 -15.13 -17.14
C GLN A 250 -13.76 -14.16 -18.32
N ASP A 251 -12.83 -14.18 -19.28
CA ASP A 251 -12.75 -13.26 -20.41
C ASP A 251 -12.81 -11.78 -19.98
N PHE A 252 -12.22 -11.47 -18.80
CA PHE A 252 -12.22 -10.12 -18.27
C PHE A 252 -11.07 -9.31 -18.86
N ASP A 253 -11.40 -8.37 -19.74
CA ASP A 253 -10.47 -7.38 -20.25
C ASP A 253 -10.38 -6.17 -19.30
N HIS A 254 -9.24 -6.05 -18.62
CA HIS A 254 -8.98 -4.94 -17.71
C HIS A 254 -8.63 -3.65 -18.45
N ALA A 255 -8.23 -3.71 -19.72
CA ALA A 255 -7.80 -2.54 -20.49
C ALA A 255 -8.99 -1.78 -21.12
N ALA A 256 -10.16 -2.40 -21.22
CA ALA A 256 -11.36 -1.82 -21.81
C ALA A 256 -11.75 -0.47 -21.17
N ASP A 257 -12.18 0.49 -21.99
CA ASP A 257 -12.51 1.87 -21.57
C ASP A 257 -13.64 1.94 -20.54
N THR A 258 -14.51 0.93 -20.49
CA THR A 258 -15.61 0.84 -19.52
C THR A 258 -15.17 0.35 -18.15
N VAL A 259 -13.93 -0.14 -18.01
CA VAL A 259 -13.41 -0.70 -16.76
C VAL A 259 -12.63 0.36 -16.01
N THR A 260 -13.16 0.75 -14.85
CA THR A 260 -12.47 1.62 -13.88
C THR A 260 -11.65 0.80 -12.90
N LEU A 261 -10.76 1.46 -12.14
CA LEU A 261 -10.04 0.82 -11.03
C LEU A 261 -11.00 0.08 -10.07
N SER A 262 -12.15 0.70 -9.75
CA SER A 262 -13.13 0.10 -8.83
C SER A 262 -13.69 -1.21 -9.37
N ILE A 263 -14.04 -1.26 -10.66
CA ILE A 263 -14.59 -2.47 -11.29
C ILE A 263 -13.56 -3.60 -11.27
N LEU A 264 -12.31 -3.29 -11.60
CA LEU A 264 -11.21 -4.26 -11.55
C LEU A 264 -10.97 -4.75 -10.11
N ALA A 265 -10.94 -3.85 -9.13
CA ALA A 265 -10.74 -4.19 -7.73
C ALA A 265 -11.86 -5.10 -7.19
N ASP A 266 -13.13 -4.76 -7.48
CA ASP A 266 -14.29 -5.56 -7.06
C ASP A 266 -14.25 -6.98 -7.66
N LYS A 267 -13.85 -7.10 -8.93
CA LYS A 267 -13.66 -8.40 -9.59
C LYS A 267 -12.55 -9.21 -8.95
N ALA A 268 -11.39 -8.59 -8.71
CA ALA A 268 -10.26 -9.24 -8.07
C ALA A 268 -10.60 -9.72 -6.64
N LEU A 269 -11.28 -8.90 -5.85
CA LEU A 269 -11.75 -9.24 -4.49
C LEU A 269 -12.74 -10.41 -4.51
N LYS A 270 -13.68 -10.41 -5.46
CA LYS A 270 -14.66 -11.50 -5.60
C LYS A 270 -14.00 -12.83 -5.97
N ILE A 271 -12.96 -12.79 -6.80
CA ILE A 271 -12.15 -13.97 -7.14
C ILE A 271 -11.42 -14.47 -5.90
N ASP A 272 -10.76 -13.58 -5.15
CA ASP A 272 -10.01 -13.92 -3.95
C ASP A 272 -10.91 -14.61 -2.91
N GLN A 273 -12.09 -14.02 -2.65
CA GLN A 273 -13.08 -14.59 -1.73
C GLN A 273 -13.54 -16.00 -2.16
N ARG A 274 -13.78 -16.21 -3.46
CA ARG A 274 -14.18 -17.53 -3.98
C ARG A 274 -13.05 -18.56 -3.88
N LEU A 275 -11.80 -18.15 -4.11
CA LEU A 275 -10.64 -19.01 -3.96
C LEU A 275 -10.44 -19.43 -2.50
N GLU A 276 -10.59 -18.50 -1.55
CA GLU A 276 -10.54 -18.81 -0.11
C GLU A 276 -11.64 -19.78 0.31
N GLN A 277 -12.89 -19.55 -0.14
CA GLN A 277 -14.01 -20.45 0.13
C GLN A 277 -13.76 -21.87 -0.41
N PHE A 278 -13.23 -21.99 -1.62
CA PHE A 278 -12.89 -23.28 -2.22
C PHE A 278 -11.76 -23.99 -1.45
N GLN A 279 -10.73 -23.26 -1.03
CA GLN A 279 -9.66 -23.81 -0.19
C GLN A 279 -10.16 -24.27 1.18
N ALA A 280 -11.09 -23.55 1.80
CA ALA A 280 -11.70 -23.95 3.07
C ALA A 280 -12.53 -25.23 2.92
N GLN A 281 -13.32 -25.34 1.85
CA GLN A 281 -14.11 -26.54 1.55
C GLN A 281 -13.22 -27.76 1.30
N THR A 282 -12.20 -27.63 0.45
CA THR A 282 -11.28 -28.74 0.13
C THR A 282 -10.49 -29.24 1.34
N LYS A 283 -10.09 -28.34 2.25
CA LYS A 283 -9.48 -28.71 3.54
C LYS A 283 -10.46 -29.43 4.48
N SER A 284 -11.75 -29.07 4.45
CA SER A 284 -12.78 -29.73 5.28
C SER A 284 -13.15 -31.13 4.77
N SER A 285 -13.08 -31.37 3.46
CA SER A 285 -13.38 -32.67 2.84
C SER A 285 -12.23 -33.70 2.91
N GLY A 286 -11.02 -33.28 3.29
CA GLY A 286 -9.87 -34.19 3.45
C GLY A 286 -9.80 -34.94 4.78
N SER A 287 -10.73 -34.68 5.71
CA SER A 287 -10.79 -35.33 7.03
C SER A 287 -12.08 -36.12 7.19
N SER A 288 -12.28 -37.15 6.35
CA SER A 288 -13.32 -38.16 6.57
C SER A 288 -12.72 -39.55 6.47
N SER A 289 -12.20 -40.05 7.59
CA SER A 289 -12.06 -41.48 7.83
C SER A 289 -12.38 -41.79 9.31
N ASN A 290 -13.57 -42.36 9.49
CA ASN A 290 -14.05 -43.20 10.60
C ASN A 290 -13.81 -42.75 12.05
N ALA A 291 -14.88 -42.27 12.71
CA ALA A 291 -15.12 -42.52 14.12
C ALA A 291 -16.64 -42.67 14.36
N GLY A 292 -17.03 -43.79 14.97
CA GLY A 292 -18.42 -44.15 15.25
C GLY A 292 -19.08 -43.32 16.36
N PRO A 293 -20.37 -43.55 16.64
CA PRO A 293 -21.15 -42.69 17.53
C PRO A 293 -21.01 -43.17 18.98
N SER A 294 -20.61 -42.28 19.89
CA SER A 294 -20.93 -42.46 21.31
C SER A 294 -20.74 -41.18 22.12
N GLY A 295 -21.75 -40.86 22.93
CA GLY A 295 -21.55 -40.36 24.28
C GLY A 295 -21.45 -38.85 24.47
N SER A 296 -22.56 -38.26 24.86
CA SER A 296 -22.65 -36.93 25.50
C SER A 296 -21.79 -36.82 26.76
N LYS A 297 -21.18 -35.64 26.99
CA LYS A 297 -21.32 -34.84 28.22
C LYS A 297 -20.57 -33.50 28.12
N SER A 298 -21.15 -32.53 28.81
CA SER A 298 -21.00 -31.07 28.78
C SER A 298 -19.85 -30.50 29.62
N SER A 299 -19.63 -29.18 29.44
CA SER A 299 -18.85 -28.21 30.24
C SER A 299 -17.32 -28.30 30.08
N THR A 300 -16.53 -27.25 29.87
CA THR A 300 -16.59 -25.89 30.44
C THR A 300 -15.71 -24.95 29.59
N SER A 301 -16.11 -23.68 29.42
CA SER A 301 -15.19 -22.60 29.02
C SER A 301 -14.16 -22.35 30.14
N PRO A 302 -12.95 -21.84 29.83
CA PRO A 302 -12.79 -20.39 29.96
C PRO A 302 -11.90 -19.72 28.90
N SER A 303 -12.32 -18.49 28.59
CA SER A 303 -11.56 -17.26 28.46
C SER A 303 -10.14 -17.25 27.86
N ALA A 304 -10.05 -16.45 26.80
CA ALA A 304 -8.91 -15.77 26.23
C ALA A 304 -7.72 -15.48 27.17
N ALA A 305 -6.55 -15.96 26.74
CA ALA A 305 -5.27 -15.27 26.86
C ALA A 305 -4.37 -15.72 25.71
N ALA A 306 -3.92 -14.77 24.89
CA ALA A 306 -2.87 -15.01 23.91
C ALA A 306 -1.54 -15.36 24.60
N PRO A 307 -0.71 -16.20 23.96
CA PRO A 307 0.68 -15.80 23.84
C PRO A 307 1.18 -15.95 22.40
N THR A 308 1.82 -14.89 21.94
CA THR A 308 2.86 -14.90 20.91
C THR A 308 3.91 -15.97 21.24
N GLY A 309 4.07 -16.94 20.36
CA GLY A 309 5.14 -17.93 20.42
C GLY A 309 5.09 -18.80 19.17
N THR A 310 6.13 -18.73 18.36
CA THR A 310 6.35 -19.58 17.18
C THR A 310 6.01 -21.04 17.48
N ALA A 311 4.99 -21.58 16.81
CA ALA A 311 4.57 -22.96 16.96
C ALA A 311 5.71 -23.90 16.54
N ARG A 312 6.43 -24.47 17.51
CA ARG A 312 7.24 -25.67 17.28
C ARG A 312 6.26 -26.82 16.99
N GLU A 313 6.23 -27.29 15.75
CA GLU A 313 5.50 -28.49 15.35
C GLU A 313 5.86 -29.65 16.30
N LYS A 314 4.84 -30.27 16.89
CA LYS A 314 4.99 -31.31 17.92
C LYS A 314 5.24 -32.65 17.20
N LEU A 315 6.50 -33.07 17.16
CA LEU A 315 6.90 -34.32 16.53
C LEU A 315 6.39 -35.54 17.32
N SER A 316 5.75 -36.50 16.65
CA SER A 316 5.09 -37.67 17.27
C SER A 316 5.71 -39.01 16.81
N VAL A 317 5.51 -40.07 17.59
CA VAL A 317 5.97 -41.43 17.24
C VAL A 317 5.39 -41.83 15.87
N GLY A 318 6.25 -42.33 14.96
CA GLY A 318 5.88 -42.69 13.60
C GLY A 318 6.06 -41.59 12.54
N GLU A 319 6.36 -40.34 12.93
CA GLU A 319 6.66 -39.28 11.95
C GLU A 319 8.06 -39.44 11.34
N LYS A 320 8.16 -39.15 10.04
CA LYS A 320 9.43 -39.15 9.29
C LYS A 320 10.18 -37.84 9.57
N VAL A 321 11.44 -37.98 9.93
CA VAL A 321 12.31 -36.87 10.33
C VAL A 321 13.65 -36.95 9.61
N TYR A 322 14.31 -35.80 9.51
CA TYR A 322 15.68 -35.73 9.02
C TYR A 322 16.55 -34.87 9.93
N THR A 323 17.85 -35.15 9.89
CA THR A 323 18.90 -34.33 10.50
C THR A 323 20.01 -34.09 9.49
N ILE A 324 20.84 -33.08 9.71
CA ILE A 324 21.96 -32.74 8.82
C ILE A 324 23.25 -33.08 9.56
N VAL A 325 24.01 -34.03 9.03
CA VAL A 325 25.34 -34.42 9.55
C VAL A 325 26.32 -34.27 8.40
N ASP A 326 27.39 -33.51 8.61
CA ASP A 326 28.44 -33.23 7.60
C ASP A 326 27.90 -32.75 6.24
N GLY A 327 26.91 -31.84 6.28
CA GLY A 327 26.28 -31.27 5.09
C GLY A 327 25.36 -32.22 4.33
N LYS A 328 25.15 -33.45 4.81
CA LYS A 328 24.28 -34.47 4.20
C LYS A 328 23.05 -34.72 5.07
N ALA A 329 21.88 -34.81 4.43
CA ALA A 329 20.62 -35.09 5.13
C ALA A 329 20.49 -36.58 5.45
N ARG A 330 20.49 -36.93 6.74
CA ARG A 330 20.21 -38.28 7.25
C ARG A 330 18.72 -38.37 7.59
N LYS A 331 18.00 -39.35 7.02
CA LYS A 331 16.54 -39.51 7.15
C LYS A 331 16.18 -40.75 7.96
N GLY A 332 15.15 -40.65 8.79
CA GLY A 332 14.68 -41.72 9.67
C GLY A 332 13.24 -41.53 10.11
N THR A 333 12.75 -42.45 10.94
CA THR A 333 11.41 -42.40 11.54
C THR A 333 11.51 -42.49 13.05
N ILE A 334 10.71 -41.70 13.77
CA ILE A 334 10.68 -41.75 15.24
C ILE A 334 10.09 -43.09 15.67
N ALA A 335 10.91 -43.97 16.23
CA ALA A 335 10.51 -45.32 16.64
C ALA A 335 9.88 -45.32 18.05
N ALA A 336 10.41 -44.49 18.97
CA ALA A 336 9.88 -44.34 20.32
C ALA A 336 10.23 -42.96 20.88
N ILE A 337 9.49 -42.49 21.88
CA ILE A 337 9.81 -41.29 22.65
C ILE A 337 9.83 -41.70 24.13
N SER A 338 11.00 -41.77 24.73
CA SER A 338 11.20 -42.14 26.14
C SER A 338 11.48 -40.89 26.99
N LYS A 339 11.33 -40.99 28.32
CA LYS A 339 11.74 -39.92 29.25
C LYS A 339 13.09 -40.27 29.84
N ASN A 340 14.06 -39.35 29.76
CA ASN A 340 15.34 -39.53 30.43
C ASN A 340 15.23 -39.31 31.95
N SER A 341 16.30 -39.59 32.69
CA SER A 341 16.40 -39.42 34.15
C SER A 341 16.16 -37.98 34.65
N LYS A 342 16.07 -37.00 33.74
CA LYS A 342 15.74 -35.59 34.03
C LYS A 342 14.32 -35.19 33.57
N GLY A 343 13.46 -36.17 33.24
CA GLY A 343 12.06 -35.96 32.87
C GLY A 343 11.83 -35.35 31.48
N LYS A 344 12.87 -35.23 30.63
CA LYS A 344 12.76 -34.70 29.26
C LYS A 344 12.48 -35.82 28.26
N ASN A 345 11.63 -35.54 27.27
CA ASN A 345 11.29 -36.47 26.18
C ASN A 345 12.47 -36.58 25.19
N VAL A 346 12.98 -37.79 24.99
CA VAL A 346 14.08 -38.12 24.08
C VAL A 346 13.55 -39.07 22.98
N PRO A 347 13.55 -38.65 21.71
CA PRO A 347 13.16 -39.51 20.60
C PRO A 347 14.27 -40.50 20.23
N THR A 348 13.92 -41.78 20.14
CA THR A 348 14.72 -42.83 19.52
C THR A 348 14.34 -42.92 18.04
N ILE A 349 15.29 -42.70 17.15
CA ILE A 349 15.05 -42.64 15.70
C ILE A 349 15.66 -43.86 15.04
N LYS A 350 14.87 -44.54 14.22
CA LYS A 350 15.34 -45.58 13.31
C LYS A 350 15.66 -44.94 11.97
N TRP A 351 16.94 -44.86 11.63
CA TRP A 351 17.43 -44.28 10.40
C TRP A 351 17.27 -45.25 9.21
N ASN A 352 17.19 -44.70 8.00
CA ASN A 352 17.07 -45.51 6.78
C ASN A 352 18.34 -46.32 6.45
N ASP A 353 19.47 -46.03 7.12
CA ASP A 353 20.72 -46.79 7.05
C ASP A 353 20.71 -48.05 7.94
N GLY A 354 19.62 -48.28 8.68
CA GLY A 354 19.43 -49.43 9.57
C GLY A 354 19.89 -49.17 11.02
N SER A 355 20.56 -48.07 11.29
CA SER A 355 20.99 -47.70 12.64
C SER A 355 19.85 -47.09 13.47
N THR A 356 19.95 -47.22 14.80
CA THR A 356 18.99 -46.63 15.75
C THR A 356 19.74 -45.81 16.78
N GLU A 357 19.40 -44.53 16.91
CA GLU A 357 20.08 -43.60 17.82
C GLU A 357 19.05 -42.77 18.60
N GLU A 358 19.39 -42.45 19.85
CA GLU A 358 18.63 -41.49 20.67
C GLU A 358 19.14 -40.08 20.41
N THR A 359 18.24 -39.16 20.06
CA THR A 359 18.61 -37.76 19.74
C THR A 359 17.70 -36.78 20.48
N THR A 360 17.91 -35.47 20.31
CA THR A 360 17.01 -34.46 20.90
C THR A 360 16.07 -33.89 19.84
N PHE A 361 14.86 -33.46 20.25
CA PHE A 361 13.93 -32.79 19.33
C PHE A 361 14.50 -31.53 18.65
N SER A 362 15.52 -30.90 19.26
CA SER A 362 16.20 -29.73 18.72
C SER A 362 17.02 -30.04 17.46
N THR A 363 17.49 -31.28 17.31
CA THR A 363 18.42 -31.70 16.25
C THR A 363 17.72 -32.33 15.05
N ILE A 364 16.38 -32.41 15.08
CA ILE A 364 15.57 -33.10 14.08
C ILE A 364 14.47 -32.20 13.52
N LYS A 365 14.22 -32.31 12.21
CA LYS A 365 13.18 -31.56 11.48
C LYS A 365 12.21 -32.54 10.82
N LYS A 366 10.95 -32.14 10.67
CA LYS A 366 9.90 -32.94 10.00
C LYS A 366 10.18 -33.06 8.51
N ASP A 367 10.05 -34.27 7.95
CA ASP A 367 10.21 -34.51 6.51
C ASP A 367 8.84 -34.42 5.81
N SER A 368 8.58 -33.30 5.12
CA SER A 368 7.31 -33.04 4.41
C SER A 368 7.20 -33.75 3.05
N HIS A 369 8.24 -34.48 2.60
CA HIS A 369 8.25 -35.23 1.33
C HIS A 369 8.74 -36.67 1.55
N PRO A 370 7.84 -37.59 1.94
CA PRO A 370 8.20 -38.97 2.21
C PRO A 370 8.68 -39.69 0.94
N ILE A 371 9.89 -40.24 0.96
CA ILE A 371 10.31 -41.26 -0.01
C ILE A 371 9.44 -42.49 0.26
N VAL A 372 8.63 -42.87 -0.73
CA VAL A 372 7.89 -44.13 -0.75
C VAL A 372 8.86 -45.19 -1.30
N VAL A 373 9.35 -46.08 -0.43
CA VAL A 373 10.06 -47.28 -0.91
C VAL A 373 8.96 -48.21 -1.42
N ALA A 374 8.95 -48.45 -2.72
CA ALA A 374 7.96 -49.29 -3.38
C ALA A 374 8.06 -50.75 -2.87
N SER A 375 6.95 -51.26 -2.34
CA SER A 375 6.68 -52.69 -2.16
C SER A 375 5.93 -53.23 -3.40
N PRO A 376 5.98 -54.55 -3.68
CA PRO A 376 5.92 -55.09 -5.04
C PRO A 376 4.53 -55.07 -5.69
N VAL A 377 4.52 -54.86 -7.01
CA VAL A 377 3.34 -54.76 -7.88
C VAL A 377 2.61 -56.12 -7.99
N PRO A 378 1.26 -56.17 -7.87
CA PRO A 378 0.48 -57.36 -8.20
C PRO A 378 0.43 -57.58 -9.73
N GLN A 379 0.70 -58.81 -10.17
CA GLN A 379 0.61 -59.21 -11.58
C GLN A 379 -0.86 -59.31 -12.03
N LEU A 380 -1.20 -58.68 -13.17
CA LEU A 380 -2.49 -58.88 -13.86
C LEU A 380 -2.25 -59.36 -15.31
N ALA A 381 -3.17 -60.19 -15.77
CA ALA A 381 -3.03 -61.22 -16.80
C ALA A 381 -2.85 -60.73 -18.26
N LYS A 382 -2.28 -61.62 -19.08
CA LYS A 382 -2.07 -61.55 -20.53
C LYS A 382 -3.37 -61.34 -21.32
N GLY A 383 -3.34 -60.42 -22.29
CA GLY A 383 -4.31 -60.29 -23.37
C GLY A 383 -3.62 -59.74 -24.63
N SER A 384 -3.76 -60.47 -25.74
CA SER A 384 -3.05 -60.32 -27.01
C SER A 384 -3.68 -59.27 -27.93
N GLY A 385 -2.89 -58.36 -28.49
CA GLY A 385 -3.26 -57.48 -29.61
C GLY A 385 -2.02 -56.73 -30.14
N PRO A 386 -1.93 -56.40 -31.46
CA PRO A 386 -0.70 -55.89 -32.06
C PRO A 386 -0.46 -54.43 -31.63
N GLY A 387 0.63 -54.19 -30.89
CA GLY A 387 1.08 -52.87 -30.49
C GLY A 387 1.90 -52.16 -31.58
N PRO A 388 2.02 -50.81 -31.50
CA PRO A 388 2.78 -49.99 -32.43
C PRO A 388 4.30 -50.22 -32.28
N MET A 389 5.05 -50.04 -33.38
CA MET A 389 6.47 -50.37 -33.51
C MET A 389 7.36 -49.87 -32.35
N ASP A 390 8.10 -50.79 -31.73
CA ASP A 390 9.22 -50.51 -30.83
C ASP A 390 10.47 -50.13 -31.64
N LEU A 391 10.87 -48.87 -31.53
CA LEU A 391 12.18 -48.37 -31.95
C LEU A 391 13.15 -48.47 -30.77
N ASP A 392 13.60 -49.69 -30.46
CA ASP A 392 14.74 -49.91 -29.57
C ASP A 392 15.67 -50.97 -30.17
N SER A 393 16.79 -50.51 -30.71
CA SER A 393 17.95 -51.35 -31.03
C SER A 393 19.24 -50.55 -30.86
N ALA A 394 19.61 -50.34 -29.58
CA ALA A 394 21.01 -50.20 -29.18
C ALA A 394 21.14 -50.53 -27.68
N GLY A 395 21.42 -51.79 -27.37
CA GLY A 395 21.60 -52.27 -26.00
C GLY A 395 22.75 -51.58 -25.28
N LYS A 396 22.44 -50.91 -24.16
CA LYS A 396 23.36 -50.65 -23.03
C LYS A 396 22.50 -50.64 -21.75
N GLY A 397 22.79 -51.54 -20.81
CA GLY A 397 22.08 -51.64 -19.53
C GLY A 397 21.93 -50.26 -18.87
N LYS A 398 20.71 -49.90 -18.49
CA LYS A 398 20.38 -48.63 -17.83
C LYS A 398 21.21 -48.51 -16.55
N LYS A 399 22.32 -47.75 -16.62
CA LYS A 399 23.07 -47.35 -15.43
C LYS A 399 22.10 -46.59 -14.50
N PRO A 400 22.12 -46.84 -13.18
CA PRO A 400 21.25 -46.11 -12.27
C PRO A 400 21.50 -44.61 -12.41
N ILE A 401 20.43 -43.83 -12.60
CA ILE A 401 20.51 -42.36 -12.69
C ILE A 401 21.07 -41.86 -11.35
N ILE A 402 22.31 -41.37 -11.35
CA ILE A 402 22.98 -40.81 -10.17
C ILE A 402 22.93 -39.29 -10.29
N CYS A 403 22.43 -38.62 -9.25
CA CYS A 403 22.38 -37.18 -9.18
C CYS A 403 23.80 -36.61 -9.01
N ASN A 404 24.24 -35.77 -9.95
CA ASN A 404 25.59 -35.18 -9.92
C ASN A 404 25.82 -34.17 -8.78
N THR A 405 24.75 -33.69 -8.11
CA THR A 405 24.89 -32.71 -7.00
C THR A 405 25.00 -33.39 -5.63
N CYS A 406 24.37 -34.54 -5.42
CA CYS A 406 24.36 -35.23 -4.11
C CYS A 406 24.84 -36.69 -4.14
N GLY A 407 25.14 -37.23 -5.32
CA GLY A 407 25.55 -38.63 -5.51
C GLY A 407 24.44 -39.66 -5.29
N GLY A 408 23.20 -39.23 -5.04
CA GLY A 408 22.06 -40.11 -4.80
C GLY A 408 21.52 -40.77 -6.07
N LYS A 409 21.14 -42.05 -6.00
CA LYS A 409 20.53 -42.78 -7.12
C LYS A 409 19.02 -42.47 -7.22
N GLY A 410 18.48 -42.36 -8.43
CA GLY A 410 17.04 -42.28 -8.72
C GLY A 410 16.46 -40.90 -9.04
N HIS A 411 17.26 -39.83 -9.11
CA HIS A 411 16.77 -38.48 -9.46
C HIS A 411 17.82 -37.63 -10.19
N TYR A 412 17.37 -36.65 -10.97
CA TYR A 412 18.23 -35.69 -11.67
C TYR A 412 18.56 -34.47 -10.79
N ALA A 413 19.63 -33.74 -11.11
CA ALA A 413 20.11 -32.57 -10.34
C ALA A 413 19.06 -31.44 -10.18
N SER A 414 18.07 -31.36 -11.08
CA SER A 414 16.94 -30.42 -11.01
C SER A 414 15.93 -30.75 -9.92
N ALA A 415 15.81 -32.03 -9.55
CA ALA A 415 14.93 -32.52 -8.49
C ALA A 415 15.74 -32.93 -7.23
N CYS A 416 16.96 -32.40 -7.09
CA CYS A 416 17.86 -32.75 -6.00
C CYS A 416 17.36 -32.14 -4.66
N PRO A 417 17.03 -32.97 -3.65
CA PRO A 417 16.57 -32.49 -2.35
C PRO A 417 17.62 -31.69 -1.55
N SER A 418 18.86 -31.71 -2.02
CA SER A 418 20.02 -31.04 -1.41
C SER A 418 20.31 -29.67 -2.01
N LYS A 419 19.57 -29.23 -3.03
CA LYS A 419 19.85 -27.95 -3.68
C LYS A 419 19.44 -26.83 -2.72
N PRO A 420 20.38 -26.03 -2.17
CA PRO A 420 19.98 -24.81 -1.50
C PRO A 420 19.29 -23.92 -2.54
N TYR A 421 18.24 -23.20 -2.14
CA TYR A 421 17.76 -22.06 -2.90
C TYR A 421 18.93 -21.06 -2.96
N SER A 422 19.75 -21.12 -4.01
CA SER A 422 20.78 -20.09 -4.21
C SER A 422 20.11 -18.92 -4.89
N GLY A 423 20.01 -17.83 -4.15
CA GLY A 423 19.45 -16.57 -4.60
C GLY A 423 20.28 -15.88 -5.66
N GLN A 424 19.80 -14.67 -5.98
CA GLN A 424 20.52 -13.61 -6.68
C GLN A 424 22.01 -13.63 -6.29
N GLY A 425 22.88 -13.81 -7.27
CA GLY A 425 24.30 -13.53 -7.12
C GLY A 425 24.47 -12.02 -6.94
N ALA A 426 24.78 -11.60 -5.73
CA ALA A 426 25.45 -10.33 -5.49
C ALA A 426 26.90 -10.51 -5.91
N GLU A 427 27.27 -9.81 -6.97
CA GLU A 427 28.64 -9.58 -7.42
C GLU A 427 29.31 -8.67 -6.37
N ILE A 428 30.33 -9.20 -5.69
CA ILE A 428 31.25 -8.44 -4.85
C ILE A 428 32.56 -8.41 -5.63
N SER A 429 32.89 -7.24 -6.16
CA SER A 429 34.21 -6.89 -6.68
C SER A 429 35.16 -6.70 -5.50
N GLU A 430 36.05 -7.66 -5.29
CA GLU A 430 37.26 -7.50 -4.48
C GLU A 430 38.33 -6.92 -5.42
N GLU A 431 38.71 -5.66 -5.23
CA GLU A 431 40.00 -5.14 -5.70
C GLU A 431 40.95 -5.16 -4.50
N GLU A 432 41.94 -6.05 -4.62
CA GLU A 432 43.04 -6.24 -3.70
C GLU A 432 43.94 -4.99 -3.66
N SER A 433 44.22 -4.53 -2.45
CA SER A 433 45.33 -3.63 -2.17
C SER A 433 46.64 -4.41 -2.22
N GLU A 434 47.40 -4.28 -3.30
CA GLU A 434 48.82 -4.61 -3.34
C GLU A 434 49.61 -3.51 -2.62
N ASN A 435 50.21 -3.86 -1.48
CA ASN A 435 51.46 -3.25 -1.03
C ASN A 435 52.59 -3.97 -1.75
N GLU A 436 53.50 -3.25 -2.42
CA GLU A 436 54.96 -3.43 -2.31
C GLU A 436 55.70 -2.20 -2.90
N ASP A 437 56.64 -1.68 -2.10
CA ASP A 437 57.95 -1.09 -2.45
C ASP A 437 58.08 0.00 -3.55
N LEU A 438 58.22 1.26 -3.13
CA LEU A 438 59.48 2.07 -3.09
C LEU A 438 59.22 3.57 -2.85
#